data_AF-A0A7C7SP03-F1
#
_entry.id   AF-A0A7C7SP03-F1
#
_cell.length_a   1.000
_cell.length_b   1.000
_cell.length_c   1.000
_cell.angle_alpha   90.00
_cell.angle_beta   90.00
_cell.angle_gamma   90.00
#
_symmetry.space_group_name_H-M   'P 1'
#
loop_
_entity.id
_entity.type
_entity.pdbx_description
1 polymer ?
#
loop_
_entity_poly.entity_id
_entity_poly.type
_entity_poly.pdbx_seq_one_letter_code
_entity_poly.pdbx_strand_id
1 'polypeptide(L)' 'MVEKEESNDPARQSEAEYTLEYPARCPHCAAESEVLRVVRLLRTRVNFTSTLPRRGRVISCPECTTIIAAELVGFA' A
#
# COMPACT_ATOMS: atom_id res chain seq x y z
N MET A 1 -23.01 -27.34 14.08
CA MET A 1 -22.28 -26.17 14.64
C MET A 1 -21.12 -25.96 13.70
N VAL A 2 -21.24 -25.01 12.77
CA VAL A 2 -20.21 -24.77 11.76
C VAL A 2 -19.28 -23.73 12.35
N GLU A 3 -18.11 -24.19 12.76
CA GLU A 3 -17.02 -23.38 13.25
C GLU A 3 -16.69 -22.34 12.16
N LYS A 4 -16.93 -21.07 12.47
CA LYS A 4 -16.46 -19.97 11.64
C LYS A 4 -14.94 -20.04 11.68
N GLU A 5 -14.33 -20.54 10.61
CA GLU A 5 -12.94 -20.22 10.31
C GLU A 5 -12.88 -18.71 10.12
N GLU A 6 -12.56 -17.99 11.21
CA GLU A 6 -11.93 -16.68 11.11
C GLU A 6 -10.65 -16.91 10.31
N SER A 7 -10.74 -16.71 9.00
CA SER A 7 -9.58 -16.58 8.14
C SER A 7 -8.83 -15.35 8.63
N ASN A 8 -7.93 -15.56 9.58
CA ASN A 8 -6.88 -14.65 9.97
C ASN A 8 -5.90 -14.61 8.80
N ASP A 9 -6.33 -14.01 7.69
CA ASP A 9 -5.49 -13.76 6.53
C ASP A 9 -4.68 -12.49 6.85
N PRO A 10 -3.36 -12.60 7.09
CA PRO A 10 -2.53 -11.46 7.47
C PRO A 10 -2.36 -10.42 6.34
N ALA A 11 -3.03 -10.58 5.18
CA ALA A 11 -2.76 -9.77 3.99
C ALA A 11 -3.14 -8.28 4.03
N ARG A 12 -3.56 -7.68 5.15
CA ARG A 12 -3.86 -6.22 5.17
C ARG A 12 -3.43 -5.43 6.40
N GLN A 13 -2.48 -5.94 7.18
CA GLN A 13 -1.71 -5.06 8.05
C GLN A 13 -0.56 -4.49 7.21
N SER A 14 -0.63 -3.19 6.93
CA SER A 14 0.35 -2.33 6.25
C SER A 14 1.70 -3.00 6.02
N GLU A 15 2.02 -3.42 4.80
CA GLU A 15 3.25 -4.17 4.48
C GLU A 15 4.55 -3.47 4.97
N ALA A 16 4.51 -2.14 5.12
CA ALA A 16 5.46 -1.40 5.93
C ALA A 16 4.87 -0.06 6.42
N GLU A 17 5.23 0.34 7.63
CA GLU A 17 4.99 1.70 8.14
C GLU A 17 6.31 2.47 8.12
N TYR A 18 6.28 3.68 7.58
CA TYR A 18 7.45 4.56 7.50
C TYR A 18 7.19 5.80 8.33
N THR A 19 8.07 6.07 9.29
CA THR A 19 8.07 7.34 10.02
C THR A 19 8.67 8.43 9.15
N LEU A 20 8.00 9.57 9.11
CA LEU A 20 8.46 10.78 8.45
C LEU A 20 9.37 11.57 9.39
N GLU A 21 10.37 12.24 8.83
CA GLU A 21 11.25 13.14 9.59
C GLU A 21 10.49 14.35 10.17
N TYR A 22 9.44 14.77 9.45
CA TYR A 22 8.55 15.85 9.86
C TYR A 22 7.09 15.44 9.61
N PRO A 23 6.12 15.86 10.44
CA PRO A 23 4.72 15.58 10.22
C PRO A 23 4.27 16.15 8.87
N ALA A 24 3.65 15.31 8.05
CA ALA A 24 3.11 15.71 6.75
C ALA A 24 1.58 15.71 6.81
N ARG A 25 0.97 16.67 6.11
CA ARG A 25 -0.48 16.80 6.05
C ARG A 25 -1.04 16.04 4.85
N CYS A 26 -2.02 15.18 5.10
CA CYS A 26 -2.69 14.45 4.03
C CYS A 26 -3.52 15.42 3.15
N PRO A 27 -3.39 15.38 1.81
CA PRO A 27 -4.17 16.24 0.92
C PRO A 27 -5.68 15.91 0.91
N HIS A 28 -6.07 14.73 1.40
CA HIS A 28 -7.47 14.27 1.36
C HIS A 28 -8.24 14.51 2.66
N CYS A 29 -7.70 14.08 3.80
CA CYS A 29 -8.36 14.24 5.10
C CYS A 29 -7.84 15.43 5.91
N ALA A 30 -6.80 16.12 5.42
CA ALA A 30 -6.16 17.23 6.10
C ALA A 30 -5.57 16.90 7.49
N ALA A 31 -5.52 15.62 7.87
CA ALA A 31 -4.86 15.13 9.08
C ALA A 31 -3.34 15.22 8.93
N GLU A 32 -2.67 15.59 10.00
CA GLU A 32 -1.22 15.51 10.11
C GLU A 32 -0.84 14.11 10.53
N SER A 33 0.08 13.50 9.78
CA SER A 33 0.59 12.17 10.04
C SER A 33 2.11 12.21 10.11
N GLU A 34 2.65 11.63 11.17
CA GLU A 34 4.09 11.36 11.32
C GLU A 34 4.48 10.03 10.67
N VAL A 35 3.51 9.24 10.24
CA VAL A 35 3.72 7.92 9.66
C VAL A 35 2.97 7.76 8.34
N LEU A 36 3.53 6.97 7.42
CA LEU A 36 2.91 6.60 6.15
C LEU A 36 2.84 5.09 6.01
N ARG A 37 1.76 4.61 5.38
CA ARG A 37 1.60 3.19 5.07
C ARG A 37 2.04 2.92 3.65
N VAL A 38 2.99 2.00 3.52
CA VAL A 38 3.51 1.55 2.23
C VAL A 38 3.04 0.13 1.96
N VAL A 39 2.41 -0.07 0.81
CA VAL A 39 1.88 -1.35 0.35
C VAL A 39 2.56 -1.72 -0.95
N ARG A 40 3.08 -2.93 -1.06
CA ARG A 40 3.70 -3.46 -2.25
C ARG A 40 2.64 -3.79 -3.31
N LEU A 41 2.92 -3.38 -4.54
CA LEU A 41 2.13 -3.80 -5.69
C LEU A 41 2.59 -5.18 -6.14
N LEU A 42 1.65 -6.11 -6.16
CA LEU A 42 1.81 -7.44 -6.73
C LEU A 42 1.14 -7.50 -8.09
N ARG A 43 1.89 -7.96 -9.09
CA ARG A 43 1.36 -8.15 -10.44
C ARG A 43 0.56 -9.45 -10.50
N THR A 44 -0.75 -9.35 -10.64
CA THR A 44 -1.66 -10.52 -10.58
C THR A 44 -2.12 -11.02 -11.96
N ARG A 45 -2.40 -10.14 -12.92
CA ARG A 45 -2.84 -10.51 -14.28
C ARG A 45 -2.21 -9.60 -15.33
N VAL A 46 -1.75 -10.18 -16.43
CA VAL A 46 -1.31 -9.46 -17.64
C VAL A 46 -1.82 -10.21 -18.87
N ASN A 47 -2.28 -9.47 -19.88
CA ASN A 47 -2.86 -10.04 -21.10
C ASN A 47 -1.82 -10.24 -22.23
N PHE A 48 -0.53 -10.04 -21.95
CA PHE A 48 0.56 -10.13 -22.93
C PHE A 48 1.91 -10.32 -22.22
N THR A 49 2.95 -10.74 -22.96
CA THR A 49 4.35 -10.68 -22.50
C THR A 49 4.77 -9.21 -22.36
N SER A 50 4.61 -8.68 -21.15
CA SER A 50 4.81 -7.26 -20.85
C SER A 50 6.17 -6.98 -20.24
N THR A 51 6.87 -5.96 -20.75
CA THR A 51 8.02 -5.30 -20.11
C THR A 51 7.61 -4.40 -18.94
N LEU A 52 6.32 -4.33 -18.61
CA LEU A 52 5.84 -3.52 -17.50
C LEU A 52 6.45 -3.98 -16.17
N PRO A 53 6.74 -3.03 -15.26
CA PRO A 53 7.38 -3.32 -13.98
C PRO A 53 6.66 -4.42 -13.19
N ARG A 54 7.43 -5.38 -12.70
CA ARG A 54 6.91 -6.52 -11.92
C ARG A 54 6.70 -6.18 -10.45
N ARG A 55 7.17 -5.03 -10.00
CA ARG A 55 7.13 -4.58 -8.61
C ARG A 55 6.76 -3.10 -8.56
N GLY A 56 6.20 -2.70 -7.44
CA GLY A 56 5.90 -1.31 -7.14
C GLY A 56 5.51 -1.16 -5.69
N ARG A 57 5.25 0.08 -5.30
CA ARG A 57 4.78 0.45 -3.97
C ARG A 57 3.70 1.51 -4.09
N VAL A 58 2.75 1.47 -3.19
CA VAL A 58 1.68 2.45 -3.00
C VAL A 58 1.86 3.06 -1.63
N ILE A 59 1.83 4.37 -1.57
CA ILE A 59 1.86 5.13 -0.32
C ILE A 59 0.44 5.56 -0.03
N SER A 60 -0.04 5.26 1.17
CA SER A 60 -1.38 5.57 1.62
C SER A 60 -1.35 6.30 2.97
N CYS A 61 -2.34 7.17 3.17
CA CYS A 61 -2.53 7.84 4.45
C CYS A 61 -2.99 6.84 5.52
N PRO A 62 -2.39 6.82 6.72
CA PRO A 62 -2.84 5.94 7.80
C PRO A 62 -4.26 6.25 8.28
N GLU A 63 -4.68 7.52 8.21
CA GLU A 63 -5.97 7.98 8.74
C GLU A 63 -7.14 7.68 7.80
N CYS A 64 -7.03 8.10 6.54
CA CYS A 64 -8.12 7.95 5.56
C CYS A 64 -7.95 6.76 4.62
N THR A 65 -6.83 6.03 4.69
CA THR A 65 -6.51 4.90 3.81
C THR A 65 -6.44 5.27 2.31
N THR A 66 -6.52 6.57 1.98
CA THR A 66 -6.45 7.05 0.60
C THR A 66 -5.04 6.92 0.06
N ILE A 67 -4.92 6.50 -1.21
CA ILE A 67 -3.66 6.43 -1.94
C ILE A 67 -3.18 7.86 -2.22
N ILE A 68 -2.01 8.21 -1.68
CA ILE A 68 -1.34 9.50 -1.90
C ILE A 68 -0.45 9.42 -3.13
N ALA A 69 0.30 8.32 -3.27
CA ALA A 69 1.21 8.12 -4.38
C ALA A 69 1.35 6.63 -4.73
N ALA A 70 1.74 6.34 -5.96
CA ALA A 70 2.09 5.00 -6.41
C ALA A 70 3.32 5.06 -7.30
N GLU A 71 4.27 4.18 -7.04
CA GLU A 71 5.50 4.05 -7.80
C GLU A 71 5.63 2.63 -8.33
N LEU A 72 5.94 2.51 -9.61
CA LEU A 72 6.30 1.25 -10.24
C LEU A 72 7.82 1.19 -10.38
N VAL A 73 8.44 0.12 -9.90
CA VAL A 73 9.90 -0.03 -9.87
C VAL A 73 10.31 -1.23 -10.70
N GLY A 74 11.25 -1.01 -11.61
CA GLY A 74 11.83 -2.05 -12.45
C GLY A 74 11.49 -1.87 -13.92
N PHE A 75 12.16 -0.91 -14.57
CA PHE A 75 12.54 -1.06 -15.97
C PHE A 75 13.83 -1.87 -15.96
N ALA A 76 13.79 -3.09 -16.51
CA ALA A 76 14.98 -3.85 -16.86
C ALA A 76 15.02 -3.96 -18.38
#